data_AF-C1FF68-F1
#
_entry.id   AF-C1FF68-F1
#
_cell.length_a   1.000
_cell.length_b   1.000
_cell.length_c   1.000
_cell.angle_alpha   90.00
_cell.angle_beta   90.00
_cell.angle_gamma   90.00
#
_symmetry.space_group_name_H-M   'P 1'
#
loop_
_entity.id
_entity.type
_entity.pdbx_description
1 polymer ?
#
loop_
_entity_poly.entity_id
_entity_poly.type
_entity_poly.pdbx_seq_one_letter_code
_entity_poly.pdbx_strand_id
1 'polypeptide(L)'
;MEEGFDYDGHRAWFARELRHEPNPRRLFQDAFNDVPVEAIPRDAALRMIQFFLSAREPAEFPGGTYPADVTRTSERLLRSFERPPHNLRFRSEFVVDLGPGAGGGEVTVRSPIPAEAETQLSKSIDGDRRTHPAMTSFLTGAANVATGGVETDASLSRDVDFIRPNKFALSGWYKPLIMQALIAATRWYGSHRLHAAGFTKTHDEKTGCDVWSRPRVAEKGDGLNPEDPNRHDPVVFLHGLGVGLSPYADYVADFLPRDRPVVAPEWPNISYGWNDRCHRYPTPREFASFLARAVTETHARSVRKEWEETSYEEAARFTKVEVGADGRAVGEPGGGGIDSASGRPPVAKGVGFKCDLVAHSYGTVILTAFRKHEGRLVRRCVYVDPVCFLPSFGSYLRYAHDDHLRSTYDLLTHLAARGADPHEPMSMANLVLASWFVKGDPSTQQLMKRLLFPHEAWERGPLGANDMVVLSGLDDIVASAEIAERFARAWPLCEVVTQPQWQHGGFLLEPDPDGVNARIVRFVEGGRSDDDDVNGDDDKGRKRRRARGGLARGAIRRAWRLASRKSRKSREKIGAEKGGAAAATAAAEDGDGDGEKVGGTTARAAVPLAATA
;
A
#
# COMPACT_ATOMS: atom_id res chain seq x y z
N MET A 1 23.03 14.73 -1.21
CA MET A 1 22.07 15.82 -1.50
C MET A 1 21.53 15.58 -2.89
N GLU A 2 20.22 15.43 -3.06
CA GLU A 2 19.65 15.29 -4.40
C GLU A 2 19.62 16.68 -5.06
N GLU A 3 20.38 16.83 -6.14
CA GLU A 3 20.39 18.06 -6.95
C GLU A 3 18.98 18.26 -7.54
N GLY A 4 18.33 19.38 -7.20
CA GLY A 4 17.00 19.73 -7.70
C GLY A 4 15.82 19.34 -6.81
N PHE A 5 16.02 18.92 -5.54
CA PHE A 5 14.92 18.79 -4.60
C PHE A 5 14.36 20.15 -4.16
N ASP A 6 13.06 20.36 -4.37
CA ASP A 6 12.34 21.58 -3.97
C ASP A 6 11.98 21.53 -2.48
N TYR A 7 12.92 21.92 -1.62
CA TYR A 7 12.76 21.95 -0.16
C TYR A 7 11.67 22.91 0.29
N ASP A 8 11.55 24.09 -0.34
CA ASP A 8 10.55 25.09 0.04
C ASP A 8 9.14 24.64 -0.31
N GLY A 9 8.94 24.11 -1.52
CA GLY A 9 7.66 23.53 -1.92
C GLY A 9 7.32 22.29 -1.11
N HIS A 10 8.29 21.44 -0.79
CA HIS A 10 8.08 20.31 0.13
C HIS A 10 7.64 20.76 1.52
N ARG A 11 8.34 21.72 2.13
CA ARG A 11 8.02 22.25 3.45
C ARG A 11 6.62 22.86 3.47
N ALA A 12 6.30 23.70 2.50
CA ALA A 12 4.99 24.33 2.39
C ALA A 12 3.87 23.30 2.22
N TRP A 13 4.10 22.29 1.38
CA TRP A 13 3.19 21.17 1.17
C TRP A 13 3.01 20.36 2.47
N PHE A 14 4.09 19.90 3.11
CA PHE A 14 4.03 19.05 4.29
C PHE A 14 3.36 19.77 5.47
N ALA A 15 3.69 21.05 5.68
CA ALA A 15 3.03 21.88 6.69
C ALA A 15 1.54 22.08 6.43
N ARG A 16 1.10 22.08 5.16
CA ARG A 16 -0.32 22.15 4.80
C ARG A 16 -0.99 20.80 5.06
N GLU A 17 -0.40 19.71 4.60
CA GLU A 17 -0.99 18.39 4.74
C GLU A 17 -1.09 17.96 6.22
N LEU A 18 -0.09 18.29 7.06
CA LEU A 18 -0.13 18.03 8.51
C LEU A 18 -1.25 18.79 9.23
N ARG A 19 -1.58 20.01 8.78
CA ARG A 19 -2.73 20.76 9.35
C ARG A 19 -4.06 20.06 9.09
N HIS A 20 -4.12 19.22 8.06
CA HIS A 20 -5.30 18.47 7.67
C HIS A 20 -5.16 16.99 8.02
N GLU A 21 -4.23 16.63 8.91
CA GLU A 21 -4.09 15.25 9.39
C GLU A 21 -5.32 14.89 10.25
N PRO A 22 -6.18 13.95 9.80
CA PRO A 22 -7.37 13.57 10.56
C PRO A 22 -7.04 12.90 11.91
N ASN A 23 -5.92 12.15 11.98
CA ASN A 23 -5.55 11.40 13.17
C ASN A 23 -4.08 11.64 13.57
N PRO A 24 -3.75 12.82 14.13
CA PRO A 24 -2.37 13.11 14.50
C PRO A 24 -1.88 12.22 15.65
N ARG A 25 -2.76 11.66 16.48
CA ARG A 25 -2.38 10.69 17.51
C ARG A 25 -1.69 9.47 16.89
N ARG A 26 -2.33 8.85 15.89
CA ARG A 26 -1.76 7.72 15.15
C ARG A 26 -0.44 8.10 14.47
N LEU A 27 -0.38 9.27 13.84
CA LEU A 27 0.85 9.78 13.23
C LEU A 27 2.04 9.74 14.21
N PHE A 28 1.87 10.28 15.42
CA PHE A 28 2.94 10.28 16.43
C PHE A 28 3.21 8.89 16.97
N GLN A 29 2.18 8.09 17.28
CA GLN A 29 2.38 6.72 17.77
C GLN A 29 3.18 5.90 16.76
N ASP A 30 2.78 5.89 15.50
CA ASP A 30 3.50 5.15 14.47
C ASP A 30 4.92 5.67 14.24
N ALA A 31 5.10 7.00 14.17
CA ALA A 31 6.43 7.60 13.97
C ALA A 31 7.38 7.32 15.13
N PHE A 32 6.86 7.06 16.33
CA PHE A 32 7.61 6.66 17.52
C PHE A 32 7.42 5.19 17.85
N ASN A 33 7.14 4.33 16.86
CA ASN A 33 7.05 2.87 17.01
C ASN A 33 6.08 2.42 18.13
N ASP A 34 4.83 2.84 18.01
CA ASP A 34 3.70 2.58 18.92
C ASP A 34 3.83 3.14 20.35
N VAL A 35 4.79 4.05 20.59
CA VAL A 35 4.88 4.74 21.88
C VAL A 35 3.63 5.61 22.11
N PRO A 36 2.93 5.48 23.27
CA PRO A 36 1.79 6.33 23.59
C PRO A 36 2.18 7.82 23.58
N VAL A 37 1.33 8.69 23.02
CA VAL A 37 1.62 10.13 22.88
C VAL A 37 2.01 10.78 24.21
N GLU A 38 1.37 10.34 25.29
CA GLU A 38 1.60 10.79 26.67
C GLU A 38 2.98 10.44 27.20
N ALA A 39 3.65 9.43 26.62
CA ALA A 39 5.01 9.04 26.94
C ALA A 39 6.06 9.71 26.03
N ILE A 40 5.66 10.30 24.89
CA ILE A 40 6.56 10.98 23.95
C ILE A 40 6.97 12.35 24.51
N PRO A 41 8.28 12.63 24.68
CA PRO A 41 8.76 13.96 25.04
C PRO A 41 8.32 15.01 24.02
N ARG A 42 7.78 16.14 24.50
CA ARG A 42 7.29 17.22 23.62
C ARG A 42 8.37 17.76 22.68
N ASP A 43 9.62 17.84 23.14
CA ASP A 43 10.78 18.24 22.35
C ASP A 43 11.12 17.20 21.27
N ALA A 44 10.97 15.90 21.55
CA ALA A 44 11.12 14.84 20.55
C ALA A 44 10.04 14.93 19.47
N ALA A 45 8.78 15.15 19.87
CA ALA A 45 7.68 15.39 18.92
C ALA A 45 7.93 16.63 18.06
N LEU A 46 8.48 17.71 18.63
CA LEU A 46 8.87 18.90 17.88
C LEU A 46 9.99 18.60 16.88
N ARG A 47 11.05 17.87 17.29
CA ARG A 47 12.14 17.44 16.41
C ARG A 47 11.66 16.59 15.26
N MET A 48 10.69 15.69 15.49
CA MET A 48 10.06 14.90 14.44
C MET A 48 9.46 15.80 13.36
N ILE A 49 8.65 16.80 13.75
CA ILE A 49 8.04 17.73 12.79
C ILE A 49 9.12 18.55 12.07
N GLN A 50 10.15 19.03 12.77
CA GLN A 50 11.25 19.79 12.18
C GLN A 50 12.02 18.98 11.13
N PHE A 51 12.33 17.72 11.44
CA PHE A 51 12.99 16.79 10.52
C PHE A 51 12.15 16.60 9.26
N PHE A 52 10.87 16.26 9.39
CA PHE A 52 10.04 15.97 8.20
C PHE A 52 9.61 17.21 7.42
N LEU A 53 9.59 18.40 8.03
CA LEU A 53 9.41 19.66 7.29
C LEU A 53 10.64 20.06 6.50
N SER A 54 11.84 19.74 6.99
CA SER A 54 13.09 20.15 6.37
C SER A 54 13.75 19.06 5.53
N ALA A 55 13.30 17.81 5.70
CA ALA A 55 13.91 16.59 5.17
C ALA A 55 15.39 16.41 5.55
N ARG A 56 15.85 17.02 6.65
CA ARG A 56 17.27 17.10 7.03
C ARG A 56 17.47 16.98 8.54
N GLU A 57 18.63 16.48 8.92
CA GLU A 57 19.10 16.48 10.30
C GLU A 57 19.57 17.88 10.71
N PRO A 58 19.50 18.25 12.01
CA PRO A 58 19.91 19.58 12.47
C PRO A 58 21.40 19.84 12.22
N ALA A 59 22.23 18.80 12.28
CA ALA A 59 23.66 18.84 12.00
C ALA A 59 24.00 19.25 10.54
N GLU A 60 23.03 19.15 9.62
CA GLU A 60 23.22 19.56 8.22
C GLU A 60 23.00 21.07 7.99
N PHE A 61 22.52 21.80 9.00
CA PHE A 61 22.31 23.24 8.92
C PHE A 61 23.49 24.02 9.53
N PRO A 62 23.76 25.25 9.06
CA PRO A 62 24.72 26.14 9.71
C PRO A 62 24.37 26.32 11.19
N GLY A 63 25.33 26.07 12.09
CA GLY A 63 25.13 26.16 13.54
C GLY A 63 24.56 24.90 14.19
N GLY A 64 24.31 23.82 13.45
CA GLY A 64 23.86 22.54 14.01
C GLY A 64 22.43 22.58 14.57
N THR A 65 21.62 23.55 14.13
CA THR A 65 20.25 23.77 14.60
C THR A 65 19.31 24.03 13.43
N TYR A 66 18.04 23.66 13.58
CA TYR A 66 17.02 23.95 12.57
C TYR A 66 16.82 25.46 12.34
N PRO A 67 16.57 25.88 11.09
CA PRO A 67 16.22 27.27 10.78
C PRO A 67 15.02 27.78 11.60
N ALA A 68 15.05 29.07 11.95
CA ALA A 68 14.06 29.69 12.84
C ALA A 68 12.62 29.60 12.29
N ASP A 69 12.45 29.65 10.97
CA ASP A 69 11.16 29.52 10.29
C ASP A 69 10.62 28.09 10.30
N VAL A 70 11.48 27.07 10.14
CA VAL A 70 11.15 25.65 10.34
C VAL A 70 10.70 25.42 11.78
N THR A 71 11.45 25.92 12.75
CA THR A 71 11.13 25.80 14.19
C THR A 71 9.80 26.46 14.53
N ARG A 72 9.58 27.70 14.08
CA ARG A 72 8.32 28.44 14.31
C ARG A 72 7.12 27.72 13.68
N THR A 73 7.28 27.18 12.48
CA THR A 73 6.21 26.44 11.80
C THR A 73 5.91 25.14 12.53
N SER A 74 6.94 24.40 12.94
CA SER A 74 6.81 23.14 13.70
C SER A 74 6.11 23.35 15.03
N GLU A 75 6.48 24.40 15.78
CA GLU A 75 5.81 24.76 17.03
C GLU A 75 4.34 25.08 16.83
N ARG A 76 4.02 25.83 15.77
CA ARG A 76 2.62 26.18 15.46
C ARG A 76 1.79 24.93 15.16
N LEU A 77 2.34 24.00 14.39
CA LEU A 77 1.70 22.71 14.09
C LEU A 77 1.51 21.89 15.36
N LEU A 78 2.56 21.72 16.16
CA LEU A 78 2.49 20.97 17.41
C LEU A 78 1.44 21.56 18.36
N ARG A 79 1.43 22.89 18.55
CA ARG A 79 0.41 23.58 19.36
C ARG A 79 -1.01 23.42 18.83
N SER A 80 -1.18 23.24 17.51
CA SER A 80 -2.51 22.96 16.94
C SER A 80 -3.00 21.55 17.27
N PHE A 81 -2.09 20.57 17.34
CA PHE A 81 -2.43 19.20 17.75
C PHE A 81 -2.69 19.10 19.28
N GLU A 82 -2.05 19.96 20.07
CA GLU A 82 -2.28 20.04 21.53
C GLU A 82 -3.64 20.66 21.89
N ARG A 83 -4.32 21.30 20.94
CA ARG A 83 -5.60 22.00 21.13
C ARG A 83 -6.77 21.20 20.53
N PRO A 84 -8.03 21.59 20.83
CA PRO A 84 -9.19 21.02 20.14
C PRO A 84 -9.05 21.18 18.62
N PRO A 85 -9.45 20.15 17.84
CA PRO A 85 -10.20 18.96 18.26
C PRO A 85 -9.34 17.80 18.78
N HIS A 86 -8.02 17.82 18.58
CA HIS A 86 -7.17 16.63 18.81
C HIS A 86 -6.73 16.44 20.27
N ASN A 87 -6.49 17.53 21.00
CA ASN A 87 -6.17 17.53 22.43
C ASN A 87 -5.01 16.59 22.82
N LEU A 88 -3.96 16.51 22.00
CA LEU A 88 -2.80 15.67 22.30
C LEU A 88 -2.05 16.22 23.53
N ARG A 89 -1.58 15.31 24.39
CA ARG A 89 -0.79 15.65 25.58
C ARG A 89 0.54 14.93 25.51
N PHE A 90 1.59 15.66 25.17
CA PHE A 90 2.96 15.14 25.17
C PHE A 90 3.56 15.22 26.58
N ARG A 91 4.57 14.39 26.85
CA ARG A 91 5.31 14.42 28.12
C ARG A 91 6.05 15.74 28.24
N SER A 92 5.75 16.52 29.28
CA SER A 92 6.53 17.70 29.62
C SER A 92 7.70 17.35 30.52
N GLU A 93 8.87 17.85 30.13
CA GLU A 93 10.12 17.79 30.88
C GLU A 93 10.54 19.22 31.18
N PHE A 94 10.86 19.51 32.44
CA PHE A 94 11.38 20.81 32.86
C PHE A 94 12.62 20.59 33.71
N VAL A 95 13.68 21.33 33.40
CA VAL A 95 14.88 21.35 34.21
C VAL A 95 14.66 22.32 35.36
N VAL A 96 14.74 21.81 36.59
CA VAL A 96 14.69 22.59 37.82
C VAL A 96 16.12 22.73 38.32
N ASP A 97 16.62 23.96 38.33
CA ASP A 97 17.86 24.27 39.03
C ASP A 97 17.57 24.23 40.54
N LEU A 98 18.16 23.26 41.24
CA LEU A 98 17.96 23.09 42.68
C LEU A 98 18.70 24.16 43.51
N GLY A 99 19.47 25.03 42.86
CA GLY A 99 20.25 26.07 43.50
C GLY A 99 21.40 25.51 44.35
N PRO A 100 22.27 26.40 44.85
CA PRO A 100 23.51 26.00 45.54
C PRO A 100 23.27 25.33 46.91
N GLY A 101 22.06 25.39 47.47
CA GLY A 101 21.74 24.86 48.81
C GLY A 101 21.31 23.38 48.86
N ALA A 102 20.94 22.78 47.72
CA ALA A 102 20.39 21.43 47.65
C ALA A 102 21.23 20.49 46.76
N GLY A 103 22.56 20.65 46.79
CA GLY A 103 23.49 19.76 46.10
C GLY A 103 23.95 20.23 44.71
N GLY A 104 23.68 21.48 44.32
CA GLY A 104 24.29 22.11 43.15
C GLY A 104 24.17 21.26 41.88
N GLY A 105 22.94 21.02 41.42
CA GLY A 105 22.68 20.26 40.21
C GLY A 105 21.33 20.60 39.60
N GLU A 106 21.28 20.62 38.27
CA GLU A 106 20.04 20.64 37.51
C GLU A 106 19.32 19.29 37.64
N VAL A 107 18.08 19.29 38.12
CA VAL A 107 17.22 18.10 38.15
C VAL A 107 16.14 18.23 37.09
N THR A 108 16.11 17.32 36.13
CA THR A 108 15.01 17.24 35.17
C THR A 108 13.79 16.62 35.86
N VAL A 109 12.78 17.44 36.14
CA VAL A 109 11.49 17.00 36.64
C VAL A 109 10.61 16.60 35.45
N ARG A 110 10.09 15.38 35.48
CA ARG A 110 9.21 14.84 34.46
C ARG A 110 7.78 14.80 34.96
N SER A 111 6.86 15.09 34.05
CA SER A 111 5.44 14.92 34.33
C SER A 111 5.14 13.42 34.45
N PRO A 112 4.32 13.00 35.45
CA PRO A 112 3.97 11.59 35.59
C PRO A 112 3.24 11.09 34.34
N ILE A 113 3.65 9.91 33.85
CA ILE A 113 2.98 9.23 32.75
C ILE A 113 1.67 8.63 33.32
N PRO A 114 0.51 8.80 32.67
CA PRO A 114 -0.72 8.15 33.13
C PRO A 114 -0.53 6.63 33.22
N ALA A 115 -1.10 5.99 34.26
CA ALA A 115 -0.92 4.55 34.52
C ALA A 115 -1.30 3.66 33.32
N GLU A 116 -2.29 4.08 32.51
CA GLU A 116 -2.66 3.38 31.27
C GLU A 116 -1.56 3.43 30.21
N ALA A 117 -0.94 4.60 30.02
CA ALA A 117 0.18 4.78 29.09
C ALA A 117 1.42 4.04 29.61
N GLU A 118 1.66 4.02 30.91
CA GLU A 118 2.71 3.20 31.54
C GLU A 118 2.43 1.70 31.36
N THR A 119 1.18 1.26 31.43
CA THR A 119 0.78 -0.13 31.15
C THR A 119 0.99 -0.50 29.68
N GLN A 120 0.69 0.41 28.74
CA GLN A 120 0.95 0.18 27.31
C GLN A 120 2.45 0.15 27.00
N LEU A 121 3.20 1.08 27.60
CA LEU A 121 4.65 1.15 27.46
C LEU A 121 5.33 -0.06 28.08
N SER A 122 4.90 -0.48 29.27
CA SER A 122 5.39 -1.71 29.91
C SER A 122 4.96 -2.96 29.15
N LYS A 123 3.81 -3.01 28.45
CA LYS A 123 3.51 -4.14 27.55
C LYS A 123 4.44 -4.19 26.35
N SER A 124 4.81 -3.04 25.79
CA SER A 124 5.83 -2.92 24.73
C SER A 124 7.20 -3.39 25.24
N ILE A 125 7.60 -3.00 26.45
CA ILE A 125 8.89 -3.32 27.08
C ILE A 125 8.95 -4.73 27.74
N ASP A 126 7.84 -5.25 28.29
CA ASP A 126 7.77 -6.56 28.96
C ASP A 126 7.55 -7.70 27.97
N GLY A 127 7.03 -7.41 26.77
CA GLY A 127 7.16 -8.31 25.62
C GLY A 127 8.64 -8.66 25.36
N ASP A 128 9.54 -7.72 25.65
CA ASP A 128 11.00 -7.86 25.59
C ASP A 128 11.60 -8.58 26.82
N ARG A 129 10.87 -8.82 27.92
CA ARG A 129 11.41 -9.36 29.20
C ARG A 129 10.81 -10.67 29.74
N ARG A 130 9.68 -11.19 29.22
CA ARG A 130 9.07 -12.40 29.81
C ARG A 130 9.78 -13.72 29.45
N THR A 131 10.68 -14.09 30.36
CA THR A 131 10.99 -15.44 30.89
C THR A 131 11.29 -16.58 29.92
N HIS A 132 12.56 -16.95 29.89
CA HIS A 132 13.15 -18.19 29.36
C HIS A 132 12.50 -19.47 29.91
N PRO A 133 11.77 -20.26 29.10
CA PRO A 133 11.47 -21.64 29.45
C PRO A 133 12.65 -22.55 29.07
N ALA A 134 12.98 -23.51 29.93
CA ALA A 134 14.13 -24.42 29.79
C ALA A 134 14.15 -25.30 28.50
N MET A 135 13.12 -25.28 27.66
CA MET A 135 13.06 -26.09 26.43
C MET A 135 13.81 -25.49 25.22
N THR A 136 14.24 -24.21 25.25
CA THR A 136 14.98 -23.60 24.12
C THR A 136 16.48 -23.81 24.17
N SER A 137 17.03 -24.34 25.27
CA SER A 137 18.46 -24.68 25.41
C SER A 137 18.96 -25.70 24.37
N PHE A 138 18.07 -26.47 23.73
CA PHE A 138 18.47 -27.47 22.72
C PHE A 138 18.62 -26.89 21.30
N LEU A 139 18.01 -25.74 20.99
CA LEU A 139 18.02 -25.16 19.63
C LEU A 139 18.94 -23.94 19.49
N THR A 140 19.35 -23.29 20.58
CA THR A 140 20.18 -22.07 20.57
C THR A 140 21.69 -22.30 20.75
N GLY A 141 22.14 -23.56 20.88
CA GLY A 141 23.54 -23.89 21.18
C GLY A 141 24.58 -23.67 20.06
N ALA A 142 24.23 -23.11 18.90
CA ALA A 142 25.13 -23.08 17.74
C ALA A 142 25.29 -21.73 17.02
N ALA A 143 24.74 -20.62 17.51
CA ALA A 143 24.88 -19.34 16.82
C ALA A 143 24.97 -18.16 17.81
N ASN A 144 26.21 -17.82 18.20
CA ASN A 144 26.52 -16.51 18.74
C ASN A 144 26.40 -15.49 17.60
N VAL A 145 25.21 -14.90 17.44
CA VAL A 145 24.98 -13.78 16.53
C VAL A 145 24.50 -12.60 17.37
N ALA A 146 25.23 -11.49 17.24
CA ALA A 146 25.06 -10.26 18.00
C ALA A 146 23.63 -9.71 17.88
N THR A 147 23.04 -9.40 19.05
CA THR A 147 21.74 -8.76 19.22
C THR A 147 21.84 -7.27 18.87
N GLY A 148 21.53 -6.92 17.63
CA GLY A 148 21.26 -5.54 17.22
C GLY A 148 19.83 -5.16 17.57
N GLY A 149 19.54 -5.02 18.88
CA GLY A 149 18.29 -4.42 19.33
C GLY A 149 18.22 -2.97 18.85
N VAL A 150 17.02 -2.45 18.66
CA VAL A 150 16.82 -1.01 18.78
C VAL A 150 17.32 -0.67 20.19
N GLU A 151 18.25 0.26 20.30
CA GLU A 151 18.55 0.90 21.58
C GLU A 151 17.29 1.69 22.00
N THR A 152 16.24 1.01 22.44
CA THR A 152 15.44 1.49 23.56
C THR A 152 16.28 1.21 24.78
N ASP A 153 17.38 1.97 24.92
CA ASP A 153 18.20 1.89 26.10
C ASP A 153 17.28 2.13 27.29
N ALA A 154 17.34 1.25 28.28
CA ALA A 154 16.34 1.09 29.33
C ALA A 154 16.29 2.29 30.32
N SER A 155 16.83 3.43 29.92
CA SER A 155 16.70 4.72 30.57
C SER A 155 15.49 5.43 29.93
N LEU A 156 14.36 5.44 30.62
CA LEU A 156 13.11 6.15 30.26
C LEU A 156 13.25 7.68 30.28
N SER A 157 14.47 8.15 30.01
CA SER A 157 15.01 9.37 30.53
C SER A 157 15.42 10.33 29.41
N ARG A 158 15.94 9.83 28.28
CA ARG A 158 16.30 10.63 27.11
C ARG A 158 16.13 9.92 25.74
N ASP A 159 15.69 8.65 25.71
CA ASP A 159 15.95 7.77 24.55
C ASP A 159 14.75 7.46 23.64
N VAL A 160 13.60 8.14 23.79
CA VAL A 160 12.47 8.00 22.86
C VAL A 160 12.77 8.83 21.60
N ASP A 161 13.19 8.15 20.53
CA ASP A 161 13.48 8.74 19.21
C ASP A 161 12.46 8.29 18.16
N PHE A 162 12.31 9.06 17.08
CA PHE A 162 11.36 8.79 16.00
C PHE A 162 12.04 8.12 14.80
N ILE A 163 11.22 7.37 14.05
CA ILE A 163 11.61 6.69 12.82
C ILE A 163 11.99 7.69 11.74
N ARG A 164 13.19 7.55 11.18
CA ARG A 164 13.66 8.34 10.03
C ARG A 164 14.75 7.61 9.25
N PRO A 165 14.96 7.96 7.96
CA PRO A 165 16.02 7.37 7.15
C PRO A 165 17.39 7.49 7.81
N ASN A 166 18.26 6.51 7.56
CA ASN A 166 19.66 6.44 8.02
C ASN A 166 19.88 6.31 9.54
N LYS A 167 18.84 6.39 10.38
CA LYS A 167 19.00 6.31 11.84
C LYS A 167 19.11 4.89 12.39
N PHE A 168 18.27 3.97 11.90
CA PHE A 168 18.12 2.62 12.49
C PHE A 168 18.89 1.56 11.72
N ALA A 169 19.36 0.50 12.38
CA ALA A 169 20.06 -0.61 11.72
C ALA A 169 19.19 -1.33 10.66
N LEU A 170 19.85 -1.91 9.66
CA LEU A 170 19.20 -2.82 8.72
C LEU A 170 19.04 -4.19 9.40
N SER A 171 17.79 -4.64 9.55
CA SER A 171 17.46 -5.92 10.17
C SER A 171 17.11 -6.92 9.07
N GLY A 172 18.10 -7.21 8.22
CA GLY A 172 17.96 -8.09 7.06
C GLY A 172 18.22 -9.56 7.42
N TRP A 173 17.46 -10.45 6.82
CA TRP A 173 17.45 -11.87 7.16
C TRP A 173 17.97 -12.71 6.01
N TYR A 174 18.84 -13.66 6.33
CA TYR A 174 19.20 -14.68 5.36
C TYR A 174 17.97 -15.54 5.02
N LYS A 175 17.77 -15.80 3.74
CA LYS A 175 16.69 -16.66 3.25
C LYS A 175 17.22 -18.07 3.06
N PRO A 176 16.72 -19.07 3.81
CA PRO A 176 17.12 -20.46 3.61
C PRO A 176 16.92 -20.92 2.16
N LEU A 177 17.68 -21.91 1.70
CA LEU A 177 17.62 -22.40 0.31
C LEU A 177 16.20 -22.81 -0.11
N ILE A 178 15.42 -23.42 0.79
CA ILE A 178 14.03 -23.81 0.53
C ILE A 178 13.17 -22.58 0.21
N MET A 179 13.40 -21.47 0.93
CA MET A 179 12.71 -20.21 0.70
C MET A 179 13.10 -19.60 -0.65
N GLN A 180 14.40 -19.61 -0.97
CA GLN A 180 14.89 -19.13 -2.26
C GLN A 180 14.29 -19.96 -3.41
N ALA A 181 14.19 -21.29 -3.25
CA ALA A 181 13.52 -22.16 -4.20
C ALA A 181 12.03 -21.83 -4.36
N LEU A 182 11.33 -21.51 -3.26
CA LEU A 182 9.93 -21.06 -3.31
C LEU A 182 9.76 -19.72 -4.03
N ILE A 183 10.66 -18.76 -3.79
CA ILE A 183 10.71 -17.48 -4.52
C ILE A 183 10.91 -17.75 -6.01
N ALA A 184 11.91 -18.56 -6.36
CA ALA A 184 12.22 -18.90 -7.74
C ALA A 184 11.04 -19.61 -8.44
N ALA A 185 10.39 -20.56 -7.77
CA ALA A 185 9.21 -21.25 -8.27
C ALA A 185 8.02 -20.29 -8.50
N THR A 186 7.80 -19.37 -7.57
CA THR A 186 6.72 -18.37 -7.67
C THR A 186 7.00 -17.40 -8.84
N ARG A 187 8.24 -16.94 -8.99
CA ARG A 187 8.67 -16.09 -10.12
C ARG A 187 8.61 -16.80 -11.46
N TRP A 188 8.99 -18.07 -11.50
CA TRP A 188 8.84 -18.91 -12.68
C TRP A 188 7.38 -19.06 -13.09
N TYR A 189 6.48 -19.33 -12.13
CA TYR A 189 5.04 -19.36 -12.37
C TYR A 189 4.53 -18.04 -12.94
N GLY A 190 4.85 -16.91 -12.30
CA GLY A 190 4.43 -15.58 -12.75
C GLY A 190 4.90 -15.28 -14.17
N SER A 191 6.17 -15.56 -14.46
CA SER A 191 6.77 -15.38 -15.78
C SER A 191 6.10 -16.26 -16.84
N HIS A 192 5.89 -17.54 -16.55
CA HIS A 192 5.22 -18.47 -17.46
C HIS A 192 3.77 -18.04 -17.72
N ARG A 193 3.06 -17.60 -16.67
CA ARG A 193 1.68 -17.13 -16.75
C ARG A 193 1.53 -15.88 -17.61
N LEU A 194 2.46 -14.92 -17.49
CA LEU A 194 2.49 -13.70 -18.30
C LEU A 194 2.86 -14.01 -19.75
N HIS A 195 3.83 -14.88 -20.00
CA HIS A 195 4.14 -15.33 -21.36
C HIS A 195 2.95 -16.04 -22.02
N ALA A 196 2.26 -16.91 -21.30
CA ALA A 196 1.05 -17.57 -21.79
C ALA A 196 -0.09 -16.58 -22.09
N ALA A 197 -0.07 -15.39 -21.48
CA ALA A 197 -1.01 -14.30 -21.76
C ALA A 197 -0.53 -13.34 -22.87
N GLY A 198 0.57 -13.67 -23.56
CA GLY A 198 1.10 -12.88 -24.68
C GLY A 198 2.01 -11.71 -24.27
N PHE A 199 2.48 -11.67 -23.02
CA PHE A 199 3.44 -10.66 -22.60
C PHE A 199 4.87 -11.01 -23.04
N THR A 200 5.62 -9.98 -23.41
CA THR A 200 7.06 -10.05 -23.66
C THR A 200 7.81 -9.32 -22.56
N LYS A 201 8.91 -9.91 -22.09
CA LYS A 201 9.79 -9.31 -21.08
C LYS A 201 10.96 -8.57 -21.75
N THR A 202 11.23 -7.35 -21.33
CA THR A 202 12.41 -6.56 -21.72
C THR A 202 13.12 -6.00 -20.49
N HIS A 203 14.43 -5.80 -20.55
CA HIS A 203 15.23 -5.23 -19.45
C HIS A 203 15.71 -3.81 -19.78
N ASP A 204 15.59 -2.86 -18.85
CA ASP A 204 16.17 -1.52 -18.97
C ASP A 204 17.48 -1.44 -18.19
N GLU A 205 18.60 -1.43 -18.90
CA GLU A 205 19.94 -1.39 -18.28
C GLU A 205 20.19 -0.12 -17.46
N LYS A 206 19.50 0.98 -17.72
CA LYS A 206 19.72 2.23 -16.97
C LYS A 206 19.21 2.10 -15.54
N THR A 207 17.96 1.65 -15.39
CA THR A 207 17.28 1.54 -14.10
C THR A 207 17.38 0.15 -13.46
N GLY A 208 17.70 -0.87 -14.25
CA GLY A 208 17.65 -2.27 -13.82
C GLY A 208 16.23 -2.83 -13.72
N CYS A 209 15.21 -2.08 -14.17
CA CYS A 209 13.83 -2.56 -14.18
C CYS A 209 13.62 -3.57 -15.30
N ASP A 210 12.83 -4.59 -15.03
CA ASP A 210 12.24 -5.40 -16.08
C ASP A 210 10.86 -4.84 -16.46
N VAL A 211 10.44 -5.00 -17.71
CA VAL A 211 9.09 -4.64 -18.19
C VAL A 211 8.47 -5.81 -18.88
N TRP A 212 7.26 -6.14 -18.45
CA TRP A 212 6.33 -7.02 -19.15
C TRP A 212 5.37 -6.16 -19.94
N SER A 213 5.40 -6.28 -21.26
CA SER A 213 4.49 -5.56 -22.15
C SER A 213 3.68 -6.52 -22.99
N ARG A 214 2.38 -6.26 -23.13
CA ARG A 214 1.51 -6.92 -24.09
C ARG A 214 0.99 -5.85 -25.05
N PRO A 215 1.34 -5.86 -26.35
CA PRO A 215 0.68 -4.99 -27.32
C PRO A 215 -0.79 -5.41 -27.47
N ARG A 216 -1.63 -4.53 -28.03
CA ARG A 216 -3.00 -4.91 -28.38
C ARG A 216 -2.99 -6.15 -29.28
N VAL A 217 -3.91 -7.06 -29.02
CA VAL A 217 -4.20 -8.20 -29.89
C VAL A 217 -5.59 -7.96 -30.45
N ALA A 218 -5.69 -7.57 -31.72
CA ALA A 218 -6.98 -7.55 -32.40
C ALA A 218 -7.40 -9.01 -32.61
N GLU A 219 -8.49 -9.44 -31.97
CA GLU A 219 -9.07 -10.75 -32.25
C GLU A 219 -10.12 -10.58 -33.35
N LYS A 220 -10.07 -11.42 -34.40
CA LYS A 220 -11.06 -11.36 -35.49
C LYS A 220 -12.48 -11.53 -34.92
N GLY A 221 -13.28 -10.47 -35.04
CA GLY A 221 -14.67 -10.47 -34.56
C GLY A 221 -14.80 -10.29 -33.05
N ASP A 222 -13.82 -9.68 -32.39
CA ASP A 222 -13.88 -9.34 -30.95
C ASP A 222 -15.00 -8.35 -30.58
N GLY A 223 -15.65 -7.73 -31.57
CA GLY A 223 -16.73 -6.78 -31.39
C GLY A 223 -16.27 -5.46 -30.79
N LEU A 224 -14.96 -5.23 -30.74
CA LEU A 224 -14.39 -3.97 -30.27
C LEU A 224 -14.60 -2.91 -31.32
N ASN A 225 -14.91 -1.70 -30.86
CA ASN A 225 -15.09 -0.57 -31.76
C ASN A 225 -13.72 -0.20 -32.39
N PRO A 226 -13.52 -0.41 -33.70
CA PRO A 226 -12.29 0.03 -34.36
C PRO A 226 -12.13 1.55 -34.28
N GLU A 227 -13.21 2.29 -34.03
CA GLU A 227 -13.20 3.74 -33.86
C GLU A 227 -12.88 4.20 -32.43
N ASP A 228 -12.61 3.30 -31.46
CA ASP A 228 -12.18 3.75 -30.12
C ASP A 228 -10.84 4.51 -30.24
N PRO A 229 -10.82 5.82 -29.96
CA PRO A 229 -9.59 6.61 -30.05
C PRO A 229 -8.52 6.17 -29.05
N ASN A 230 -8.90 5.41 -28.01
CA ASN A 230 -8.03 5.02 -26.92
C ASN A 230 -7.57 3.55 -27.00
N ARG A 231 -7.91 2.84 -28.09
CA ARG A 231 -7.57 1.42 -28.25
C ARG A 231 -6.06 1.14 -28.20
N HIS A 232 -5.23 2.16 -28.42
CA HIS A 232 -3.77 2.08 -28.30
C HIS A 232 -3.20 2.76 -27.05
N ASP A 233 -4.03 3.41 -26.24
CA ASP A 233 -3.60 4.01 -24.98
C ASP A 233 -3.25 2.88 -24.00
N PRO A 234 -2.01 2.80 -23.47
CA PRO A 234 -1.64 1.71 -22.57
C PRO A 234 -2.35 1.74 -21.22
N VAL A 235 -2.58 0.57 -20.63
CA VAL A 235 -2.89 0.40 -19.21
C VAL A 235 -1.63 -0.04 -18.48
N VAL A 236 -1.24 0.69 -17.44
CA VAL A 236 -0.02 0.44 -16.68
C VAL A 236 -0.37 -0.15 -15.33
N PHE A 237 0.22 -1.29 -14.98
CA PHE A 237 0.05 -1.92 -13.66
C PHE A 237 1.33 -1.82 -12.83
N LEU A 238 1.26 -1.18 -11.67
CA LEU A 238 2.39 -0.89 -10.79
C LEU A 238 2.27 -1.69 -9.48
N HIS A 239 3.14 -2.69 -9.28
CA HIS A 239 3.07 -3.56 -8.11
C HIS A 239 3.71 -2.96 -6.84
N GLY A 240 3.38 -3.51 -5.67
CA GLY A 240 3.95 -3.14 -4.37
C GLY A 240 5.26 -3.86 -4.02
N LEU A 241 5.74 -3.72 -2.78
CA LEU A 241 6.92 -4.47 -2.28
C LEU A 241 6.64 -5.97 -2.26
N GLY A 242 7.62 -6.81 -2.64
CA GLY A 242 7.52 -8.27 -2.48
C GLY A 242 8.17 -9.08 -3.61
N VAL A 243 7.46 -10.07 -4.16
CA VAL A 243 8.00 -11.00 -5.17
C VAL A 243 7.72 -10.58 -6.61
N GLY A 244 7.74 -9.27 -6.86
CA GLY A 244 7.50 -8.66 -8.17
C GLY A 244 6.06 -8.84 -8.64
N LEU A 245 5.88 -9.09 -9.94
CA LEU A 245 4.56 -9.28 -10.55
C LEU A 245 3.95 -10.65 -10.31
N SER A 246 4.71 -11.60 -9.76
CA SER A 246 4.27 -12.99 -9.60
C SER A 246 2.91 -13.16 -8.89
N PRO A 247 2.63 -12.46 -7.76
CA PRO A 247 1.34 -12.54 -7.09
C PRO A 247 0.20 -11.88 -7.88
N TYR A 248 0.56 -10.98 -8.79
CA TYR A 248 -0.34 -10.21 -9.63
C TYR A 248 -0.54 -10.84 -11.01
N ALA A 249 0.20 -11.90 -11.36
CA ALA A 249 0.27 -12.42 -12.73
C ALA A 249 -1.10 -12.80 -13.28
N ASP A 250 -1.95 -13.44 -12.46
CA ASP A 250 -3.32 -13.78 -12.86
C ASP A 250 -4.20 -12.52 -13.01
N TYR A 251 -4.03 -11.52 -12.13
CA TYR A 251 -4.74 -10.25 -12.22
C TYR A 251 -4.37 -9.49 -13.50
N VAL A 252 -3.07 -9.31 -13.74
CA VAL A 252 -2.53 -8.63 -14.93
C VAL A 252 -2.91 -9.36 -16.22
N ALA A 253 -2.90 -10.69 -16.22
CA ALA A 253 -3.21 -11.47 -17.40
C ALA A 253 -4.71 -11.54 -17.74
N ASP A 254 -5.57 -11.72 -16.73
CA ASP A 254 -6.99 -12.02 -16.93
C ASP A 254 -7.95 -10.87 -16.67
N PHE A 255 -7.62 -9.96 -15.75
CA PHE A 255 -8.52 -8.88 -15.35
C PHE A 255 -8.25 -7.59 -16.10
N LEU A 256 -6.98 -7.28 -16.40
CA LEU A 256 -6.69 -6.07 -17.16
C LEU A 256 -7.17 -6.18 -18.62
N PRO A 257 -7.57 -5.05 -19.24
CA PRO A 257 -8.20 -5.03 -20.55
C PRO A 257 -7.33 -5.71 -21.62
N ARG A 258 -7.94 -6.58 -22.43
CA ARG A 258 -7.26 -7.34 -23.50
C ARG A 258 -7.19 -6.60 -24.83
N ASP A 259 -8.14 -5.70 -25.01
CA ASP A 259 -8.34 -4.80 -26.14
C ASP A 259 -7.36 -3.62 -26.15
N ARG A 260 -6.59 -3.43 -25.08
CA ARG A 260 -5.61 -2.36 -24.93
C ARG A 260 -4.21 -2.89 -24.64
N PRO A 261 -3.16 -2.14 -24.99
CA PRO A 261 -1.80 -2.49 -24.60
C PRO A 261 -1.66 -2.46 -23.08
N VAL A 262 -0.89 -3.38 -22.51
CA VAL A 262 -0.63 -3.43 -21.06
C VAL A 262 0.87 -3.36 -20.81
N VAL A 263 1.26 -2.54 -19.83
CA VAL A 263 2.64 -2.40 -19.34
C VAL A 263 2.67 -2.72 -17.86
N ALA A 264 3.51 -3.68 -17.46
CA ALA A 264 3.70 -4.06 -16.06
C ALA A 264 5.21 -4.16 -15.77
N PRO A 265 5.83 -3.12 -15.19
CA PRO A 265 7.23 -3.20 -14.77
C PRO A 265 7.42 -4.11 -13.55
N GLU A 266 8.61 -4.68 -13.40
CA GLU A 266 9.12 -5.20 -12.13
C GLU A 266 10.22 -4.28 -11.59
N TRP A 267 10.09 -3.88 -10.33
CA TRP A 267 11.03 -2.98 -9.68
C TRP A 267 12.33 -3.69 -9.26
N PRO A 268 13.51 -3.08 -9.46
CA PRO A 268 14.78 -3.66 -9.04
C PRO A 268 14.86 -3.71 -7.51
N ASN A 269 15.60 -4.69 -6.98
CA ASN A 269 15.92 -4.88 -5.56
C ASN A 269 14.74 -5.27 -4.66
N ILE A 270 13.49 -4.99 -5.06
CA ILE A 270 12.28 -5.29 -4.26
C ILE A 270 11.35 -6.30 -4.94
N SER A 271 11.89 -7.05 -5.92
CA SER A 271 11.15 -8.06 -6.69
C SER A 271 11.83 -9.43 -6.71
N TYR A 272 12.99 -9.60 -6.07
CA TYR A 272 13.85 -10.79 -6.16
C TYR A 272 14.28 -11.08 -7.61
N GLY A 273 14.64 -10.03 -8.34
CA GLY A 273 15.21 -10.17 -9.67
C GLY A 273 16.60 -10.78 -9.59
N TRP A 274 16.96 -11.62 -10.57
CA TRP A 274 18.33 -12.11 -10.70
C TRP A 274 19.34 -10.99 -10.97
N ASN A 275 18.86 -9.86 -11.50
CA ASN A 275 19.66 -8.68 -11.85
C ASN A 275 19.57 -7.57 -10.79
N ASP A 276 19.14 -7.89 -9.57
CA ASP A 276 19.04 -6.92 -8.48
C ASP A 276 20.43 -6.35 -8.17
N ARG A 277 20.54 -5.03 -8.21
CA ARG A 277 21.82 -4.33 -8.00
C ARG A 277 22.15 -4.23 -6.52
N CYS A 278 21.16 -4.31 -5.63
CA CYS A 278 21.18 -4.15 -4.17
C CYS A 278 21.75 -2.82 -3.66
N HIS A 279 22.79 -2.25 -4.29
CA HIS A 279 23.47 -1.02 -3.85
C HIS A 279 22.90 0.27 -4.46
N ARG A 280 22.12 0.19 -5.54
CA ARG A 280 21.52 1.35 -6.20
C ARG A 280 20.04 1.13 -6.41
N TYR A 281 19.23 2.07 -5.95
CA TYR A 281 17.80 2.15 -6.23
C TYR A 281 17.53 3.35 -7.13
N PRO A 282 16.74 3.21 -8.21
CA PRO A 282 16.40 4.35 -9.06
C PRO A 282 15.65 5.43 -8.27
N THR A 283 15.91 6.69 -8.57
CA THR A 283 15.13 7.78 -7.97
C THR A 283 13.71 7.78 -8.54
N PRO A 284 12.71 8.38 -7.86
CA PRO A 284 11.35 8.49 -8.38
C PRO A 284 11.29 9.12 -9.77
N ARG A 285 12.18 10.08 -10.06
CA ARG A 285 12.32 10.70 -11.38
C ARG A 285 12.86 9.72 -12.41
N GLU A 286 13.85 8.91 -12.06
CA GLU A 286 14.36 7.86 -12.95
C GLU A 286 13.29 6.82 -13.27
N PHE A 287 12.47 6.40 -12.29
CA PHE A 287 11.31 5.54 -12.52
C PHE A 287 10.28 6.19 -13.45
N ALA A 288 9.95 7.47 -13.23
CA ALA A 288 9.01 8.18 -14.09
C ALA A 288 9.50 8.27 -15.54
N SER A 289 10.76 8.64 -15.76
CA SER A 289 11.35 8.67 -17.11
C SER A 289 11.43 7.29 -17.75
N PHE A 290 11.67 6.24 -16.97
CA PHE A 290 11.63 4.86 -17.45
C PHE A 290 10.22 4.46 -17.90
N LEU A 291 9.22 4.71 -17.06
CA LEU A 291 7.81 4.44 -17.39
C LEU A 291 7.40 5.15 -18.67
N ALA A 292 7.78 6.43 -18.84
CA ALA A 292 7.50 7.19 -20.06
C ALA A 292 8.03 6.49 -21.31
N ARG A 293 9.26 5.96 -21.26
CA ARG A 293 9.84 5.19 -22.38
C ARG A 293 9.08 3.89 -22.60
N ALA A 294 8.79 3.14 -21.55
CA ALA A 294 8.11 1.85 -21.62
C ALA A 294 6.69 1.97 -22.22
N VAL A 295 5.91 2.96 -21.79
CA VAL A 295 4.55 3.19 -22.33
C VAL A 295 4.59 3.68 -23.77
N THR A 296 5.55 4.56 -24.12
CA THR A 296 5.71 5.05 -25.49
C THR A 296 6.09 3.93 -26.45
N GLU A 297 7.04 3.08 -26.08
CA GLU A 297 7.46 1.95 -26.91
C GLU A 297 6.33 0.93 -27.06
N THR A 298 5.58 0.66 -25.99
CA THR A 298 4.45 -0.28 -26.04
C THR A 298 3.32 0.25 -26.92
N HIS A 299 2.99 1.54 -26.81
CA HIS A 299 2.05 2.23 -27.69
C HIS A 299 2.51 2.12 -29.16
N ALA A 300 3.76 2.49 -29.45
CA ALA A 300 4.31 2.43 -30.81
C ALA A 300 4.27 1.01 -31.39
N ARG A 301 4.61 -0.02 -30.60
CA ARG A 301 4.47 -1.43 -31.03
C ARG A 301 3.03 -1.81 -31.33
N SER A 302 2.08 -1.35 -30.52
CA SER A 302 0.66 -1.63 -30.76
C SER A 302 0.16 -1.00 -32.06
N VAL A 303 0.57 0.24 -32.35
CA VAL A 303 0.19 0.92 -33.60
C VAL A 303 0.83 0.24 -34.80
N ARG A 304 2.12 -0.11 -34.73
CA ARG A 304 2.83 -0.84 -35.81
C ARG A 304 2.15 -2.16 -36.15
N LYS A 305 1.80 -2.94 -35.13
CA LYS A 305 1.19 -4.26 -35.31
C LYS A 305 -0.17 -4.18 -36.01
N GLU A 306 -1.03 -3.23 -35.63
CA GLU A 306 -2.32 -3.01 -36.31
C GLU A 306 -2.12 -2.58 -37.77
N TRP A 307 -1.11 -1.74 -38.03
CA TRP A 307 -0.80 -1.29 -39.38
C TRP A 307 -0.27 -2.42 -40.26
N GLU A 308 0.59 -3.29 -39.72
CA GLU A 308 1.06 -4.50 -40.40
C GLU A 308 -0.12 -5.42 -40.74
N GLU A 309 -0.99 -5.74 -39.77
CA GLU A 309 -2.18 -6.58 -40.00
C GLU A 309 -3.12 -5.98 -41.07
N THR A 310 -3.37 -4.67 -41.03
CA THR A 310 -4.24 -3.98 -42.01
C THR A 310 -3.61 -3.99 -43.41
N SER A 311 -2.31 -3.68 -43.53
CA SER A 311 -1.61 -3.66 -44.82
C SER A 311 -1.53 -5.04 -45.47
N TYR A 312 -1.34 -6.11 -44.68
CA TYR A 312 -1.45 -7.48 -45.18
C TYR A 312 -2.86 -7.80 -45.68
N GLU A 313 -3.91 -7.35 -44.98
CA GLU A 313 -5.29 -7.57 -45.43
C GLU A 313 -5.64 -6.79 -46.71
N GLU A 314 -5.18 -5.54 -46.82
CA GLU A 314 -5.34 -4.75 -48.05
C GLU A 314 -4.58 -5.41 -49.21
N ALA A 315 -3.32 -5.82 -49.00
CA ALA A 315 -2.55 -6.55 -50.01
C ALA A 315 -3.22 -7.87 -50.40
N ALA A 316 -3.81 -8.61 -49.45
CA ALA A 316 -4.56 -9.84 -49.69
C ALA A 316 -5.89 -9.61 -50.44
N ARG A 317 -6.55 -8.45 -50.25
CA ARG A 317 -7.73 -8.05 -51.05
C ARG A 317 -7.34 -7.70 -52.47
N PHE A 318 -6.22 -7.01 -52.67
CA PHE A 318 -5.70 -6.68 -54.01
C PHE A 318 -5.22 -7.92 -54.78
N THR A 319 -4.70 -8.93 -54.11
CA THR A 319 -4.34 -10.22 -54.76
C THR A 319 -5.54 -11.11 -55.06
N LYS A 320 -6.74 -10.77 -54.55
CA LYS A 320 -7.99 -11.49 -54.82
C LYS A 320 -8.84 -10.88 -55.93
N VAL A 321 -8.32 -9.93 -56.69
CA VAL A 321 -8.92 -9.53 -57.97
C VAL A 321 -8.74 -10.72 -58.92
N GLU A 322 -9.80 -11.50 -59.08
CA GLU A 322 -9.86 -12.59 -60.04
C GLU A 322 -9.51 -12.06 -61.43
N VAL A 323 -8.50 -12.67 -62.04
CA VAL A 323 -8.25 -12.51 -63.47
C VAL A 323 -9.45 -13.14 -64.18
N GLY A 324 -10.37 -12.29 -64.65
CA GLY A 324 -11.43 -12.69 -65.56
C GLY A 324 -10.83 -13.39 -66.78
N ALA A 325 -11.52 -14.42 -67.28
CA ALA A 325 -11.11 -15.26 -68.41
C ALA A 325 -10.88 -14.50 -69.74
N ASP A 326 -11.12 -13.20 -69.75
CA ASP A 326 -11.00 -12.23 -70.84
C ASP A 326 -9.74 -11.33 -70.74
N GLY A 327 -8.87 -11.52 -69.75
CA GLY A 327 -7.49 -11.02 -69.77
C GLY A 327 -7.33 -9.49 -69.74
N ARG A 328 -8.36 -8.73 -69.36
CA ARG A 328 -8.27 -7.26 -69.20
C ARG A 328 -8.51 -6.84 -67.76
N ALA A 329 -7.44 -6.42 -67.09
CA ALA A 329 -7.53 -5.66 -65.84
C ALA A 329 -8.09 -4.26 -66.12
N VAL A 330 -9.25 -3.93 -65.54
CA VAL A 330 -9.80 -2.57 -65.53
C VAL A 330 -9.80 -2.08 -64.09
N GLY A 331 -9.02 -1.02 -63.82
CA GLY A 331 -9.03 -0.33 -62.54
C GLY A 331 -7.73 0.44 -62.31
N GLU A 332 -7.75 1.75 -62.57
CA GLU A 332 -6.67 2.66 -62.16
C GLU A 332 -6.56 2.68 -60.62
N PRO A 333 -5.33 2.59 -60.05
CA PRO A 333 -5.15 2.81 -58.63
C PRO A 333 -5.20 4.32 -58.34
N GLY A 334 -6.32 4.75 -57.76
CA GLY A 334 -6.48 6.09 -57.19
C GLY A 334 -5.42 6.37 -56.13
N GLY A 335 -4.72 7.50 -56.29
CA GLY A 335 -3.59 7.90 -55.48
C GLY A 335 -3.92 8.13 -54.00
N GLY A 336 -3.43 7.24 -53.14
CA GLY A 336 -3.06 7.54 -51.76
C GLY A 336 -1.55 7.49 -51.66
N GLY A 337 -0.91 8.64 -51.40
CA GLY A 337 0.55 8.77 -51.37
C GLY A 337 1.18 7.88 -50.29
N ILE A 338 1.84 6.81 -50.72
CA ILE A 338 2.77 6.01 -49.93
C ILE A 338 4.12 6.72 -50.02
N ASP A 339 4.64 7.22 -48.89
CA ASP A 339 6.02 7.69 -48.81
C ASP A 339 6.96 6.47 -48.78
N SER A 340 7.20 5.92 -49.97
CA SER A 340 7.87 4.63 -50.23
C SER A 340 9.35 4.61 -49.85
N ALA A 341 9.93 5.75 -49.47
CA ALA A 341 11.36 5.88 -49.20
C ALA A 341 11.80 5.43 -47.79
N SER A 342 10.88 5.31 -46.82
CA SER A 342 11.29 5.07 -45.42
C SER A 342 10.91 3.70 -44.85
N GLY A 343 9.96 2.97 -45.44
CA GLY A 343 9.47 1.69 -44.92
C GLY A 343 8.98 1.75 -43.46
N ARG A 344 8.82 2.95 -42.90
CA ARG A 344 8.37 3.18 -41.53
C ARG A 344 6.91 3.63 -41.58
N PRO A 345 6.04 3.05 -40.73
CA PRO A 345 4.69 3.57 -40.61
C PRO A 345 4.77 5.06 -40.24
N PRO A 346 3.85 5.89 -40.76
CA PRO A 346 3.74 7.27 -40.31
C PRO A 346 3.43 7.23 -38.81
N VAL A 347 4.45 7.47 -37.98
CA VAL A 347 4.22 7.83 -36.59
C VAL A 347 3.51 9.16 -36.68
N ALA A 348 2.17 9.13 -36.53
CA ALA A 348 1.32 10.30 -36.65
C ALA A 348 1.88 11.40 -35.75
N LYS A 349 2.57 12.36 -36.35
CA LYS A 349 3.02 13.57 -35.68
C LYS A 349 1.76 14.33 -35.29
N GLY A 350 1.30 14.19 -34.05
CA GLY A 350 0.30 15.10 -33.48
C GLY A 350 -0.81 14.49 -32.63
N VAL A 351 -1.01 13.17 -32.57
CA VAL A 351 -1.99 12.61 -31.62
C VAL A 351 -1.26 12.25 -30.33
N GLY A 352 -1.40 13.08 -29.30
CA GLY A 352 -0.85 12.78 -27.98
C GLY A 352 -1.62 11.62 -27.35
N PHE A 353 -1.01 10.43 -27.28
CA PHE A 353 -1.58 9.29 -26.55
C PHE A 353 -1.50 9.53 -25.04
N LYS A 354 -2.35 8.82 -24.29
CA LYS A 354 -2.28 8.80 -22.82
C LYS A 354 -2.26 7.36 -22.30
N CYS A 355 -2.12 7.20 -21.00
CA CYS A 355 -2.21 5.92 -20.33
C CYS A 355 -3.04 6.03 -19.06
N ASP A 356 -3.63 4.89 -18.66
CA ASP A 356 -4.29 4.74 -17.37
C ASP A 356 -3.43 3.88 -16.45
N LEU A 357 -3.38 4.22 -15.18
CA LEU A 357 -2.52 3.53 -14.21
C LEU A 357 -3.36 2.85 -13.15
N VAL A 358 -2.98 1.62 -12.81
CA VAL A 358 -3.45 0.89 -11.62
C VAL A 358 -2.23 0.58 -10.78
N ALA A 359 -2.19 1.08 -9.56
CA ALA A 359 -1.05 0.93 -8.68
C ALA A 359 -1.47 0.39 -7.32
N HIS A 360 -0.68 -0.52 -6.77
CA HIS A 360 -0.92 -1.11 -5.47
C HIS A 360 0.23 -0.83 -4.49
N SER A 361 -0.09 -0.45 -3.25
CA SER A 361 0.89 -0.31 -2.17
C SER A 361 2.04 0.60 -2.59
N TYR A 362 3.30 0.15 -2.49
CA TYR A 362 4.46 0.91 -2.96
C TYR A 362 4.41 1.31 -4.44
N GLY A 363 3.66 0.59 -5.29
CA GLY A 363 3.42 1.03 -6.67
C GLY A 363 2.76 2.41 -6.76
N THR A 364 1.99 2.82 -5.74
CA THR A 364 1.35 4.15 -5.71
C THR A 364 2.35 5.28 -5.53
N VAL A 365 3.48 5.03 -4.86
CA VAL A 365 4.63 5.95 -4.78
C VAL A 365 5.17 6.22 -6.17
N ILE A 366 5.35 5.17 -6.96
CA ILE A 366 5.85 5.28 -8.33
C ILE A 366 4.83 5.96 -9.24
N LEU A 367 3.52 5.66 -9.06
CA LEU A 367 2.43 6.34 -9.77
C LEU A 367 2.51 7.85 -9.54
N THR A 368 2.62 8.28 -8.28
CA THR A 368 2.74 9.70 -7.93
C THR A 368 3.95 10.35 -8.60
N ALA A 369 5.10 9.69 -8.59
CA ALA A 369 6.29 10.20 -9.27
C ALA A 369 6.06 10.36 -10.78
N PHE A 370 5.41 9.37 -11.39
CA PHE A 370 5.07 9.41 -12.81
C PHE A 370 4.07 10.54 -13.14
N ARG A 371 3.01 10.69 -12.34
CA ARG A 371 2.04 11.80 -12.48
C ARG A 371 2.71 13.17 -12.33
N LYS A 372 3.63 13.30 -11.38
CA LYS A 372 4.36 14.55 -11.12
C LYS A 372 5.28 14.95 -12.29
N HIS A 373 6.02 13.99 -12.84
CA HIS A 373 7.06 14.27 -13.84
C HIS A 373 6.58 14.12 -15.29
N GLU A 374 5.55 13.30 -15.54
CA GLU A 374 5.07 12.94 -16.87
C GLU A 374 3.54 13.02 -16.95
N GLY A 375 2.91 13.90 -16.16
CA GLY A 375 1.45 14.03 -16.05
C GLY A 375 0.70 14.26 -17.37
N ARG A 376 1.37 14.75 -18.41
CA ARG A 376 0.81 14.85 -19.77
C ARG A 376 0.44 13.51 -20.39
N LEU A 377 1.12 12.42 -19.98
CA LEU A 377 0.86 11.06 -20.43
C LEU A 377 -0.21 10.36 -19.58
N VAL A 378 -0.62 10.94 -18.46
CA VAL A 378 -1.54 10.32 -17.51
C VAL A 378 -2.97 10.75 -17.80
N ARG A 379 -3.88 9.79 -17.96
CA ARG A 379 -5.31 10.04 -18.13
C ARG A 379 -6.09 9.73 -16.86
N ARG A 380 -6.01 8.48 -16.37
CA ARG A 380 -6.66 8.03 -15.13
C ARG A 380 -5.68 7.33 -14.21
N CYS A 381 -5.96 7.39 -12.91
CA CYS A 381 -5.18 6.74 -11.87
C CYS A 381 -6.08 5.96 -10.93
N VAL A 382 -5.71 4.72 -10.64
CA VAL A 382 -6.31 3.89 -9.60
C VAL A 382 -5.25 3.60 -8.55
N TYR A 383 -5.52 4.04 -7.33
CA TYR A 383 -4.67 3.86 -6.16
C TYR A 383 -5.27 2.76 -5.28
N VAL A 384 -4.68 1.57 -5.25
CA VAL A 384 -5.12 0.44 -4.43
C VAL A 384 -4.24 0.34 -3.20
N ASP A 385 -4.83 0.40 -2.01
CA ASP A 385 -4.13 0.40 -0.72
C ASP A 385 -2.93 1.37 -0.70
N PRO A 386 -3.18 2.68 -0.91
CA PRO A 386 -2.13 3.66 -1.13
C PRO A 386 -1.32 4.01 0.13
N VAL A 387 0.00 3.88 0.00
CA VAL A 387 0.98 4.36 0.99
C VAL A 387 1.53 5.76 0.65
N CYS A 388 1.10 6.33 -0.47
CA CYS A 388 1.54 7.64 -0.97
C CYS A 388 0.79 8.84 -0.37
N PHE A 389 -0.09 8.63 0.61
CA PHE A 389 -0.86 9.69 1.26
C PHE A 389 -0.41 9.90 2.69
N LEU A 390 -0.48 11.15 3.16
CA LEU A 390 0.01 11.52 4.48
C LEU A 390 -0.64 10.74 5.64
N PRO A 391 -1.95 10.40 5.64
CA PRO A 391 -2.52 9.62 6.74
C PRO A 391 -1.84 8.24 6.93
N SER A 392 -1.26 7.65 5.87
CA SER A 392 -0.50 6.40 5.95
C SER A 392 0.97 6.59 6.33
N PHE A 393 1.44 7.83 6.49
CA PHE A 393 2.85 8.16 6.61
C PHE A 393 3.51 7.50 7.82
N GLY A 394 2.90 7.62 9.01
CA GLY A 394 3.43 6.99 10.22
C GLY A 394 3.50 5.46 10.05
N SER A 395 2.39 4.83 9.66
CA SER A 395 2.31 3.37 9.52
C SER A 395 3.29 2.84 8.46
N TYR A 396 3.50 3.58 7.38
CA TYR A 396 4.49 3.26 6.36
C TYR A 396 5.93 3.34 6.88
N LEU A 397 6.25 4.35 7.71
CA LEU A 397 7.54 4.43 8.40
C LEU A 397 7.73 3.24 9.35
N ARG A 398 6.71 2.93 10.17
CA ARG A 398 6.75 1.81 11.12
C ARG A 398 6.95 0.46 10.43
N TYR A 399 6.38 0.28 9.23
CA TYR A 399 6.39 -0.98 8.49
C TYR A 399 7.75 -1.69 8.40
N ALA A 400 8.85 -0.94 8.24
CA ALA A 400 10.19 -1.52 8.15
C ALA A 400 10.94 -1.57 9.49
N HIS A 401 10.41 -0.94 10.53
CA HIS A 401 11.03 -0.73 11.84
C HIS A 401 10.39 -1.58 12.95
N ASP A 402 9.47 -2.48 12.62
CA ASP A 402 8.83 -3.35 13.60
C ASP A 402 9.85 -4.16 14.43
N ASP A 403 9.64 -4.19 15.74
CA ASP A 403 10.55 -4.83 16.69
C ASP A 403 10.69 -6.33 16.49
N HIS A 404 9.66 -6.99 15.95
CA HIS A 404 9.72 -8.42 15.65
C HIS A 404 10.72 -8.78 14.54
N LEU A 405 11.29 -7.79 13.85
CA LEU A 405 12.33 -7.98 12.85
C LEU A 405 13.74 -7.99 13.45
N ARG A 406 13.89 -7.73 14.76
CA ARG A 406 15.19 -7.67 15.45
C ARG A 406 15.90 -9.02 15.48
N SER A 407 15.19 -10.11 15.75
CA SER A 407 15.77 -11.45 15.84
C SER A 407 14.81 -12.56 15.43
N THR A 408 15.34 -13.73 15.06
CA THR A 408 14.54 -14.95 14.75
C THR A 408 13.57 -15.31 15.83
N TYR A 409 13.97 -15.11 17.08
CA TYR A 409 13.12 -15.36 18.22
C TYR A 409 11.92 -14.40 18.25
N ASP A 410 12.16 -13.10 18.05
CA ASP A 410 11.09 -12.08 18.09
C ASP A 410 10.09 -12.28 16.95
N LEU A 411 10.58 -12.62 15.75
CA LEU A 411 9.72 -12.95 14.61
C LEU A 411 8.85 -14.17 14.91
N LEU A 412 9.44 -15.26 15.41
CA LEU A 412 8.67 -16.48 15.73
C LEU A 412 7.67 -16.24 16.85
N THR A 413 8.05 -15.45 17.86
CA THR A 413 7.16 -15.07 18.97
C THR A 413 6.01 -14.21 18.47
N HIS A 414 6.28 -13.24 17.60
CA HIS A 414 5.26 -12.42 16.95
C HIS A 414 4.30 -13.26 16.12
N LEU A 415 4.83 -14.16 15.28
CA LEU A 415 4.01 -15.07 14.47
C LEU A 415 3.16 -15.99 15.35
N ALA A 416 3.72 -16.54 16.44
CA ALA A 416 2.98 -17.39 17.38
C ALA A 416 1.87 -16.61 18.10
N ALA A 417 2.16 -15.41 18.57
CA ALA A 417 1.19 -14.55 19.25
C ALA A 417 0.04 -14.16 18.31
N ARG A 418 0.35 -13.68 17.10
CA ARG A 418 -0.62 -13.34 16.06
C ARG A 418 -1.41 -14.58 15.60
N GLY A 419 -0.75 -15.73 15.49
CA GLY A 419 -1.41 -16.99 15.14
C GLY A 419 -2.36 -17.53 16.19
N ALA A 420 -2.13 -17.19 17.45
CA ALA A 420 -2.99 -17.56 18.58
C ALA A 420 -4.16 -16.57 18.75
N ASP A 421 -4.07 -15.36 18.22
CA ASP A 421 -5.12 -14.36 18.33
C ASP A 421 -6.31 -14.70 17.41
N PRO A 422 -7.51 -15.01 17.95
CA PRO A 422 -8.69 -15.30 17.14
C PRO A 422 -9.15 -14.10 16.31
N HIS A 423 -8.81 -12.88 16.74
CA HIS A 423 -9.14 -11.62 16.08
C HIS A 423 -8.11 -11.21 15.02
N GLU A 424 -7.02 -11.96 14.88
CA GLU A 424 -6.02 -11.69 13.85
C GLU A 424 -6.67 -11.72 12.45
N PRO A 425 -6.65 -10.59 11.72
CA PRO A 425 -7.18 -10.57 10.37
C PRO A 425 -6.32 -11.44 9.47
N MET A 426 -5.00 -11.36 9.54
CA MET A 426 -4.10 -12.02 8.60
C MET A 426 -4.03 -13.53 8.79
N SER A 427 -4.03 -14.26 7.67
CA SER A 427 -3.69 -15.69 7.72
C SER A 427 -2.21 -15.85 8.14
N MET A 428 -1.89 -16.95 8.83
CA MET A 428 -0.49 -17.28 9.18
C MET A 428 0.45 -17.25 7.97
N ALA A 429 -0.04 -17.69 6.80
CA ALA A 429 0.73 -17.63 5.57
C ALA A 429 1.02 -16.19 5.12
N ASN A 430 0.04 -15.28 5.23
CA ASN A 430 0.23 -13.85 4.95
C ASN A 430 1.18 -13.21 5.95
N LEU A 431 1.09 -13.54 7.25
CA LEU A 431 2.00 -13.04 8.28
C LEU A 431 3.45 -13.44 7.98
N VAL A 432 3.68 -14.72 7.71
CA VAL A 432 5.01 -15.22 7.33
C VAL A 432 5.49 -14.55 6.03
N LEU A 433 4.61 -14.39 5.05
CA LEU A 433 4.95 -13.74 3.80
C LEU A 433 5.35 -12.26 4.01
N ALA A 434 4.51 -11.50 4.68
CA ALA A 434 4.74 -10.09 4.95
C ALA A 434 5.99 -9.88 5.82
N SER A 435 6.10 -10.56 6.96
CA SER A 435 7.20 -10.33 7.90
C SER A 435 8.53 -10.90 7.39
N TRP A 436 8.55 -12.11 6.81
CA TRP A 436 9.82 -12.73 6.42
C TRP A 436 10.20 -12.44 4.96
N PHE A 437 9.25 -12.47 4.02
CA PHE A 437 9.60 -12.16 2.62
C PHE A 437 9.69 -10.68 2.36
N VAL A 438 8.81 -9.85 2.90
CA VAL A 438 8.82 -8.41 2.54
C VAL A 438 9.66 -7.65 3.54
N LYS A 439 9.26 -7.64 4.81
CA LYS A 439 9.91 -6.82 5.84
C LYS A 439 11.33 -7.30 6.16
N GLY A 440 11.57 -8.60 6.27
CA GLY A 440 12.88 -9.15 6.60
C GLY A 440 13.90 -9.14 5.46
N ASP A 441 13.52 -8.70 4.26
CA ASP A 441 14.43 -8.71 3.12
C ASP A 441 15.47 -7.56 3.18
N PRO A 442 16.78 -7.85 3.04
CA PRO A 442 17.82 -6.83 3.14
C PRO A 442 17.65 -5.68 2.14
N SER A 443 17.25 -5.97 0.90
CA SER A 443 17.08 -4.95 -0.14
C SER A 443 15.83 -4.09 0.12
N THR A 444 14.75 -4.70 0.59
CA THR A 444 13.55 -3.97 1.03
C THR A 444 13.84 -3.11 2.26
N GLN A 445 14.58 -3.63 3.23
CA GLN A 445 15.05 -2.87 4.40
C GLN A 445 15.93 -1.70 3.98
N GLN A 446 16.85 -1.91 3.03
CA GLN A 446 17.69 -0.85 2.50
C GLN A 446 16.87 0.21 1.78
N LEU A 447 15.89 -0.17 0.97
CA LEU A 447 14.97 0.78 0.36
C LEU A 447 14.27 1.61 1.44
N MET A 448 13.57 0.96 2.37
CA MET A 448 12.72 1.62 3.36
C MET A 448 13.50 2.47 4.38
N LYS A 449 14.67 1.99 4.84
CA LYS A 449 15.44 2.62 5.93
C LYS A 449 16.54 3.57 5.46
N ARG A 450 16.89 3.57 4.16
CA ARG A 450 18.05 4.33 3.64
C ARG A 450 17.75 5.13 2.40
N LEU A 451 17.05 4.54 1.43
CA LEU A 451 16.99 5.10 0.07
C LEU A 451 15.69 5.84 -0.21
N LEU A 452 14.58 5.36 0.33
CA LEU A 452 13.29 5.99 0.14
C LEU A 452 13.12 7.10 1.18
N PHE A 453 13.23 8.33 0.72
CA PHE A 453 12.79 9.44 1.51
C PHE A 453 11.26 9.51 1.47
N PRO A 454 10.56 9.60 2.62
CA PRO A 454 9.10 9.63 2.64
C PRO A 454 8.54 10.74 1.74
N HIS A 455 9.25 11.86 1.61
CA HIS A 455 8.79 13.01 0.85
C HIS A 455 8.74 12.83 -0.67
N GLU A 456 9.47 11.85 -1.18
CA GLU A 456 9.45 11.43 -2.58
C GLU A 456 8.22 10.57 -2.89
N ALA A 457 7.64 9.97 -1.85
CA ALA A 457 6.57 9.00 -1.97
C ALA A 457 5.18 9.61 -2.05
N TRP A 458 5.04 10.94 -1.92
CA TRP A 458 3.75 11.55 -1.61
C TRP A 458 3.04 12.22 -2.76
N GLU A 459 1.75 11.91 -2.89
CA GLU A 459 0.87 12.54 -3.85
C GLU A 459 0.63 14.00 -3.47
N ARG A 460 1.01 14.91 -4.36
CA ARG A 460 0.94 16.36 -4.10
C ARG A 460 -0.17 17.06 -4.86
N GLY A 461 -0.76 16.40 -5.85
CA GLY A 461 -1.81 16.97 -6.70
C GLY A 461 -3.21 16.81 -6.11
N PRO A 462 -4.16 17.69 -6.47
CA PRO A 462 -5.56 17.43 -6.21
C PRO A 462 -6.01 16.19 -6.99
N LEU A 463 -6.83 15.36 -6.35
CA LEU A 463 -7.49 14.23 -7.01
C LEU A 463 -8.85 14.68 -7.55
N GLY A 464 -9.24 14.15 -8.71
CA GLY A 464 -10.48 14.51 -9.39
C GLY A 464 -11.21 13.32 -10.02
N ALA A 465 -12.11 13.59 -10.96
CA ALA A 465 -12.96 12.57 -11.61
C ALA A 465 -12.21 11.51 -12.45
N ASN A 466 -10.89 11.66 -12.61
CA ASN A 466 -10.02 10.69 -13.26
C ASN A 466 -9.19 9.87 -12.26
N ASP A 467 -9.45 10.04 -10.96
CA ASP A 467 -8.74 9.37 -9.88
C ASP A 467 -9.72 8.48 -9.09
N MET A 468 -9.34 7.22 -8.89
CA MET A 468 -10.02 6.26 -8.04
C MET A 468 -9.08 5.80 -6.94
N VAL A 469 -9.60 5.70 -5.72
CA VAL A 469 -8.88 5.22 -4.54
C VAL A 469 -9.63 4.02 -3.97
N VAL A 470 -8.97 2.88 -3.93
CA VAL A 470 -9.50 1.61 -3.42
C VAL A 470 -8.81 1.30 -2.11
N LEU A 471 -9.61 1.10 -1.06
CA LEU A 471 -9.15 0.96 0.32
C LEU A 471 -9.61 -0.36 0.91
N SER A 472 -8.67 -1.11 1.43
CA SER A 472 -8.94 -2.33 2.19
C SER A 472 -9.32 -1.98 3.65
N GLY A 473 -10.46 -2.48 4.12
CA GLY A 473 -11.03 -2.10 5.42
C GLY A 473 -10.28 -2.67 6.63
N LEU A 474 -9.52 -3.75 6.46
CA LEU A 474 -8.66 -4.38 7.46
C LEU A 474 -7.18 -4.15 7.16
N ASP A 475 -6.84 -3.03 6.52
CA ASP A 475 -5.46 -2.68 6.20
C ASP A 475 -4.73 -2.09 7.43
N ASP A 476 -3.76 -2.83 7.95
CA ASP A 476 -2.92 -2.39 9.08
C ASP A 476 -1.80 -1.41 8.66
N ILE A 477 -1.56 -1.24 7.37
CA ILE A 477 -0.49 -0.39 6.81
C ILE A 477 -1.06 0.96 6.38
N VAL A 478 -2.24 0.95 5.77
CA VAL A 478 -2.88 2.14 5.21
C VAL A 478 -3.95 2.65 6.18
N ALA A 479 -4.01 3.96 6.36
CA ALA A 479 -5.04 4.58 7.16
C ALA A 479 -6.37 4.68 6.40
N SER A 480 -6.97 3.54 6.05
CA SER A 480 -8.11 3.46 5.12
C SER A 480 -9.30 4.32 5.57
N ALA A 481 -9.69 4.28 6.85
CA ALA A 481 -10.80 5.08 7.35
C ALA A 481 -10.49 6.58 7.27
N GLU A 482 -9.31 6.98 7.72
CA GLU A 482 -8.84 8.36 7.70
C GLU A 482 -8.70 8.93 6.29
N ILE A 483 -8.20 8.13 5.34
CA ILE A 483 -8.10 8.50 3.92
C ILE A 483 -9.49 8.69 3.34
N ALA A 484 -10.40 7.74 3.54
CA ALA A 484 -11.76 7.83 3.02
C ALA A 484 -12.48 9.08 3.51
N GLU A 485 -12.43 9.34 4.82
CA GLU A 485 -13.05 10.50 5.44
C GLU A 485 -12.47 11.83 4.93
N ARG A 486 -11.13 11.90 4.82
CA ARG A 486 -10.44 13.08 4.30
C ARG A 486 -10.80 13.33 2.84
N PHE A 487 -10.82 12.30 2.01
CA PHE A 487 -10.96 12.44 0.56
C PHE A 487 -12.40 12.78 0.19
N ALA A 488 -13.38 12.24 0.92
CA ALA A 488 -14.78 12.64 0.79
C ALA A 488 -14.99 14.16 0.93
N ARG A 489 -14.16 14.84 1.74
CA ARG A 489 -14.20 16.30 1.92
C ARG A 489 -13.28 17.06 0.97
N ALA A 490 -12.03 16.61 0.85
CA ALA A 490 -10.98 17.34 0.14
C ALA A 490 -11.09 17.17 -1.38
N TRP A 491 -11.48 15.99 -1.83
CA TRP A 491 -11.51 15.59 -3.24
C TRP A 491 -12.83 14.88 -3.57
N PRO A 492 -13.97 15.58 -3.50
CA PRO A 492 -15.29 14.98 -3.68
C PRO A 492 -15.54 14.42 -5.08
N LEU A 493 -14.71 14.80 -6.08
CA LEU A 493 -14.76 14.24 -7.43
C LEU A 493 -13.92 12.96 -7.58
N CYS A 494 -13.05 12.65 -6.62
CA CYS A 494 -12.27 11.41 -6.61
C CYS A 494 -13.17 10.26 -6.16
N GLU A 495 -13.16 9.18 -6.91
CA GLU A 495 -13.95 8.00 -6.60
C GLU A 495 -13.27 7.19 -5.49
N VAL A 496 -13.84 7.18 -4.29
CA VAL A 496 -13.31 6.39 -3.16
C VAL A 496 -14.17 5.14 -2.95
N VAL A 497 -13.53 3.98 -2.99
CA VAL A 497 -14.16 2.67 -2.82
C VAL A 497 -13.49 1.95 -1.65
N THR A 498 -14.28 1.45 -0.70
CA THR A 498 -13.78 0.68 0.44
C THR A 498 -14.33 -0.74 0.38
N GLN A 499 -13.48 -1.73 0.60
CA GLN A 499 -13.86 -3.13 0.70
C GLN A 499 -13.62 -3.63 2.15
N PRO A 500 -14.67 -3.72 2.99
CA PRO A 500 -14.50 -3.85 4.44
C PRO A 500 -13.70 -5.06 4.91
N GLN A 501 -13.79 -6.20 4.23
CA GLN A 501 -13.10 -7.42 4.67
C GLN A 501 -11.68 -7.58 4.15
N TRP A 502 -11.25 -6.77 3.16
CA TRP A 502 -9.91 -6.92 2.59
C TRP A 502 -8.84 -6.47 3.56
N GLN A 503 -7.75 -7.24 3.63
CA GLN A 503 -6.46 -6.79 4.12
C GLN A 503 -5.69 -6.06 3.03
N HIS A 504 -4.53 -5.51 3.38
CA HIS A 504 -3.59 -4.97 2.40
C HIS A 504 -3.29 -5.97 1.27
N GLY A 505 -3.56 -5.59 0.02
CA GLY A 505 -3.45 -6.46 -1.15
C GLY A 505 -4.57 -7.50 -1.28
N GLY A 506 -5.65 -7.37 -0.49
CA GLY A 506 -6.78 -8.29 -0.45
C GLY A 506 -7.50 -8.43 -1.78
N PHE A 507 -7.43 -7.40 -2.64
CA PHE A 507 -8.01 -7.41 -3.99
C PHE A 507 -7.56 -8.61 -4.87
N LEU A 508 -6.39 -9.19 -4.59
CA LEU A 508 -5.85 -10.37 -5.29
C LEU A 508 -6.31 -11.70 -4.67
N LEU A 509 -6.31 -11.75 -3.33
CA LEU A 509 -6.33 -12.99 -2.56
C LEU A 509 -7.70 -13.31 -1.99
N GLU A 510 -8.50 -12.28 -1.73
CA GLU A 510 -9.72 -12.37 -0.96
C GLU A 510 -10.97 -12.32 -1.84
N PRO A 511 -12.14 -12.74 -1.31
CA PRO A 511 -13.40 -12.60 -2.01
C PRO A 511 -13.71 -11.13 -2.33
N ASP A 512 -14.23 -10.89 -3.53
CA ASP A 512 -14.65 -9.57 -4.02
C ASP A 512 -16.20 -9.53 -4.16
N PRO A 513 -16.95 -9.42 -3.04
CA PRO A 513 -18.40 -9.47 -3.04
C PRO A 513 -19.01 -8.27 -3.79
N ASP A 514 -18.38 -7.11 -3.72
CA ASP A 514 -18.89 -5.86 -4.32
C ASP A 514 -18.39 -5.64 -5.75
N GLY A 515 -17.59 -6.56 -6.28
CA GLY A 515 -17.07 -6.49 -7.65
C GLY A 515 -16.13 -5.31 -7.86
N VAL A 516 -15.37 -4.92 -6.84
CA VAL A 516 -14.41 -3.81 -6.87
C VAL A 516 -13.37 -4.01 -7.97
N ASN A 517 -12.88 -5.22 -8.21
CA ASN A 517 -11.93 -5.49 -9.30
C ASN A 517 -12.55 -5.20 -10.68
N ALA A 518 -13.83 -5.54 -10.87
CA ALA A 518 -14.53 -5.22 -12.12
C ALA A 518 -14.73 -3.70 -12.28
N ARG A 519 -14.97 -3.01 -11.16
CA ARG A 519 -15.09 -1.54 -11.11
C ARG A 519 -13.77 -0.85 -11.46
N ILE A 520 -12.64 -1.33 -10.95
CA ILE A 520 -11.29 -0.86 -11.32
C ILE A 520 -11.08 -0.97 -12.83
N VAL A 521 -11.40 -2.12 -13.41
CA VAL A 521 -11.24 -2.37 -14.85
C VAL A 521 -12.13 -1.45 -15.68
N ARG A 522 -13.42 -1.34 -15.33
CA ARG A 522 -14.37 -0.44 -16.00
C ARG A 522 -13.90 1.02 -15.95
N PHE A 523 -13.38 1.46 -14.81
CA PHE A 523 -12.87 2.82 -14.64
C PHE A 523 -11.70 3.12 -15.58
N VAL A 524 -10.74 2.21 -15.73
CA VAL A 524 -9.62 2.41 -16.66
C VAL A 524 -10.05 2.26 -18.13
N GLU A 525 -11.04 1.41 -18.43
CA GLU A 525 -11.68 1.32 -19.76
C GLU A 525 -12.48 2.59 -20.11
N GLY A 526 -12.90 3.35 -19.10
CA GLY A 526 -13.58 4.63 -19.26
C GLY A 526 -15.09 4.60 -19.16
N GLY A 527 -15.66 3.49 -18.70
CA GLY A 527 -17.04 3.46 -18.25
C GLY A 527 -17.18 4.16 -16.90
N ARG A 528 -18.11 5.12 -16.79
CA ARG A 528 -18.48 5.70 -15.49
C ARG A 528 -19.46 4.77 -14.78
N SER A 529 -19.45 4.78 -13.45
CA SER A 529 -20.43 4.05 -12.62
C SER A 529 -21.87 4.53 -12.82
N ASP A 530 -22.07 5.76 -13.30
CA ASP A 530 -23.40 6.33 -13.53
C ASP A 530 -24.17 5.69 -14.72
N ASP A 531 -23.51 4.87 -15.55
CA ASP A 531 -24.17 4.13 -16.63
C ASP A 531 -24.93 2.88 -16.13
N ASP A 532 -24.90 2.58 -14.83
CA ASP A 532 -25.56 1.40 -14.25
C ASP A 532 -27.10 1.54 -14.12
N ASP A 533 -27.71 2.67 -14.52
CA ASP A 533 -29.17 2.90 -14.37
C ASP A 533 -30.05 2.65 -15.62
N VAL A 534 -29.53 2.32 -16.81
CA VAL A 534 -30.41 2.10 -17.98
C VAL A 534 -29.89 0.99 -18.92
N ASN A 535 -30.25 -0.27 -18.62
CA ASN A 535 -30.65 -1.34 -19.55
C ASN A 535 -30.19 -2.74 -19.08
N GLY A 536 -31.15 -3.52 -18.57
CA GLY A 536 -30.95 -4.87 -18.05
C GLY A 536 -30.67 -5.98 -19.07
N ASP A 537 -30.04 -5.69 -20.21
CA ASP A 537 -29.87 -6.67 -21.30
C ASP A 537 -28.46 -7.31 -21.41
N ASP A 538 -27.47 -6.80 -20.68
CA ASP A 538 -26.07 -7.26 -20.83
C ASP A 538 -25.65 -8.42 -19.90
N ASP A 539 -26.63 -9.12 -19.30
CA ASP A 539 -26.39 -10.27 -18.41
C ASP A 539 -25.77 -11.49 -19.12
N LYS A 540 -25.91 -11.57 -20.45
CA LYS A 540 -25.37 -12.69 -21.25
C LYS A 540 -23.85 -12.61 -21.46
N GLY A 541 -23.30 -11.40 -21.65
CA GLY A 541 -21.84 -11.18 -21.69
C GLY A 541 -21.19 -11.45 -20.33
N ARG A 542 -21.86 -11.02 -19.25
CA ARG A 542 -21.47 -11.25 -17.85
C ARG A 542 -21.38 -12.73 -17.49
N LYS A 543 -22.35 -13.56 -17.91
CA LYS A 543 -22.35 -15.02 -17.67
C LYS A 543 -21.24 -15.75 -18.43
N ARG A 544 -20.92 -15.36 -19.67
CA ARG A 544 -19.83 -15.96 -20.46
C ARG A 544 -18.44 -15.66 -19.88
N ARG A 545 -18.19 -14.45 -19.39
CA ARG A 545 -16.92 -14.10 -18.72
C ARG A 545 -16.78 -14.80 -17.35
N ARG A 546 -17.85 -14.92 -16.55
CA ARG A 546 -17.86 -15.70 -15.29
C ARG A 546 -17.61 -17.20 -15.51
N ALA A 547 -18.13 -17.79 -16.58
CA ALA A 547 -17.94 -19.22 -16.89
C ALA A 547 -16.50 -19.55 -17.32
N ARG A 548 -15.82 -18.66 -18.06
CA ARG A 548 -14.43 -18.88 -18.50
C ARG A 548 -13.38 -18.63 -17.40
N GLY A 549 -13.59 -17.67 -16.49
CA GLY A 549 -12.70 -17.43 -15.33
C GLY A 549 -12.86 -18.42 -14.16
N GLY A 550 -13.82 -19.35 -14.25
CA GLY A 550 -14.15 -20.30 -13.19
C GLY A 550 -13.32 -21.59 -13.20
N LEU A 551 -12.88 -22.04 -14.39
CA LEU A 551 -12.39 -23.41 -14.60
C LEU A 551 -10.86 -23.57 -14.60
N ALA A 552 -10.10 -22.53 -14.96
CA ALA A 552 -8.64 -22.53 -14.89
C ALA A 552 -8.15 -21.92 -13.56
N ARG A 553 -8.42 -22.59 -12.44
CA ARG A 553 -7.97 -22.13 -11.10
C ARG A 553 -6.85 -23.03 -10.59
N GLY A 554 -5.64 -22.49 -10.52
CA GLY A 554 -4.41 -23.18 -10.12
C GLY A 554 -4.49 -23.87 -8.74
N ALA A 555 -3.74 -24.95 -8.58
CA ALA A 555 -3.69 -25.78 -7.37
C ALA A 555 -3.36 -24.98 -6.10
N ILE A 556 -2.59 -23.89 -6.22
CA ILE A 556 -2.25 -22.99 -5.11
C ILE A 556 -3.50 -22.27 -4.59
N ARG A 557 -4.37 -21.73 -5.46
CA ARG A 557 -5.62 -21.08 -5.06
C ARG A 557 -6.63 -22.06 -4.44
N ARG A 558 -6.56 -23.36 -4.82
CA ARG A 558 -7.35 -24.43 -4.19
C ARG A 558 -6.83 -24.84 -2.82
N ALA A 559 -5.51 -25.00 -2.66
CA ALA A 559 -4.88 -25.23 -1.36
C ALA A 559 -5.16 -24.08 -0.38
N TRP A 560 -5.11 -22.84 -0.87
CA TRP A 560 -5.48 -21.63 -0.12
C TRP A 560 -6.95 -21.60 0.29
N ARG A 561 -7.89 -21.85 -0.62
CA ARG A 561 -9.33 -21.92 -0.28
C ARG A 561 -9.66 -23.01 0.73
N LEU A 562 -8.93 -24.13 0.70
CA LEU A 562 -9.09 -25.21 1.68
C LEU A 562 -8.59 -24.79 3.06
N ALA A 563 -7.47 -24.06 3.15
CA ALA A 563 -6.96 -23.51 4.40
C ALA A 563 -7.92 -22.46 5.00
N SER A 564 -8.41 -21.51 4.19
CA SER A 564 -9.35 -20.47 4.64
C SER A 564 -10.73 -21.02 5.02
N ARG A 565 -11.24 -22.04 4.31
CA ARG A 565 -12.50 -22.73 4.70
C ARG A 565 -12.37 -23.46 6.03
N LYS A 566 -11.20 -24.03 6.33
CA LYS A 566 -10.95 -24.72 7.61
C LYS A 566 -10.95 -23.70 8.77
N SER A 567 -10.33 -22.54 8.58
CA SER A 567 -10.35 -21.43 9.55
C SER A 567 -11.77 -20.88 9.78
N ARG A 568 -12.54 -20.66 8.70
CA ARG A 568 -13.93 -20.18 8.81
C ARG A 568 -14.85 -21.15 9.57
N LYS A 569 -14.74 -22.46 9.30
CA LYS A 569 -15.50 -23.48 10.04
C LYS A 569 -15.11 -23.53 11.52
N SER A 570 -13.83 -23.35 11.85
CA SER A 570 -13.40 -23.23 13.25
C SER A 570 -13.95 -21.97 13.92
N ARG A 571 -13.98 -20.82 13.23
CA ARG A 571 -14.57 -19.56 13.73
C ARG A 571 -16.10 -19.67 13.93
N GLU A 572 -16.82 -20.25 12.97
CA GLU A 572 -18.26 -20.51 13.08
C GLU A 572 -18.58 -21.46 14.24
N LYS A 573 -17.74 -22.50 14.45
CA LYS A 573 -17.89 -23.44 15.56
C LYS A 573 -17.63 -22.79 16.93
N ILE A 574 -16.57 -22.00 17.07
CA ILE A 574 -16.24 -21.27 18.31
C ILE A 574 -17.32 -20.21 18.62
N GLY A 575 -17.85 -19.54 17.59
CA GLY A 575 -18.96 -18.60 17.73
C GLY A 575 -20.26 -19.29 18.18
N ALA A 576 -20.58 -20.46 17.63
CA ALA A 576 -21.75 -21.24 18.02
C ALA A 576 -21.63 -21.81 19.45
N GLU A 577 -20.45 -22.27 19.86
CA GLU A 577 -20.20 -22.77 21.22
C GLU A 577 -20.30 -21.66 22.28
N LYS A 578 -19.81 -20.44 21.97
CA LYS A 578 -19.97 -19.28 22.86
C LYS A 578 -21.39 -18.72 22.89
N GLY A 579 -22.11 -18.75 21.77
CA GLY A 579 -23.53 -18.39 21.71
C GLY A 579 -24.41 -19.36 22.52
N GLY A 580 -24.08 -20.65 22.49
CA GLY A 580 -24.75 -21.66 23.32
C GLY A 580 -24.44 -21.52 24.82
N ALA A 581 -23.20 -21.15 25.18
CA ALA A 581 -22.83 -20.91 26.58
C ALA A 581 -23.52 -19.65 27.14
N ALA A 582 -23.59 -18.56 26.39
CA ALA A 582 -24.28 -17.33 26.84
C ALA A 582 -25.81 -17.51 26.98
N ALA A 583 -26.43 -18.33 26.12
CA ALA A 583 -27.84 -18.69 26.24
C ALA A 583 -28.11 -19.62 27.44
N ALA A 584 -27.16 -20.48 27.81
CA ALA A 584 -27.26 -21.35 28.98
C ALA A 584 -27.11 -20.57 30.31
N THR A 585 -26.31 -19.51 30.35
CA THR A 585 -26.21 -18.65 31.55
C THR A 585 -27.45 -17.77 31.74
N ALA A 586 -28.06 -17.29 30.64
CA ALA A 586 -29.29 -16.51 30.71
C ALA A 586 -30.52 -17.34 31.15
N ALA A 587 -30.52 -18.65 30.90
CA ALA A 587 -31.60 -19.55 31.35
C ALA A 587 -31.48 -19.96 32.83
N ALA A 588 -30.36 -19.66 33.51
CA ALA A 588 -30.13 -20.01 34.90
C ALA A 588 -30.49 -18.88 35.90
N GLU A 589 -30.78 -17.67 35.44
CA GLU A 589 -31.10 -16.51 36.31
C GLU A 589 -32.61 -16.28 36.51
N ASP A 590 -33.50 -17.02 35.83
CA ASP A 590 -34.97 -16.84 35.90
C ASP A 590 -35.71 -17.90 36.74
N GLY A 591 -35.01 -18.60 37.63
CA GLY A 591 -35.57 -19.73 38.38
C GLY A 591 -35.31 -19.70 39.88
N ASP A 592 -35.81 -18.69 40.60
CA ASP A 592 -36.10 -18.86 42.03
C ASP A 592 -37.18 -17.87 42.50
N GLY A 593 -38.36 -18.40 42.77
CA GLY A 593 -39.50 -17.68 43.32
C GLY A 593 -40.32 -18.61 44.19
N ASP A 594 -40.25 -18.40 45.51
CA ASP A 594 -41.21 -18.71 46.57
C ASP A 594 -40.47 -18.41 47.90
N GLY A 595 -40.94 -17.66 48.90
CA GLY A 595 -42.21 -17.05 49.21
C GLY A 595 -42.34 -17.07 50.75
N GLU A 596 -42.41 -15.92 51.43
CA GLU A 596 -43.07 -15.87 52.74
C GLU A 596 -43.45 -14.44 53.17
N LYS A 597 -44.61 -14.36 53.82
CA LYS A 597 -45.37 -13.17 54.21
C LYS A 597 -45.03 -12.71 55.64
N VAL A 598 -45.65 -11.56 55.98
CA VAL A 598 -45.94 -10.97 57.31
C VAL A 598 -44.89 -9.95 57.74
N GLY A 599 -45.17 -8.68 58.04
CA GLY A 599 -46.40 -7.89 58.18
C GLY A 599 -46.05 -6.62 58.99
N GLY A 600 -46.78 -5.51 58.81
CA GLY A 600 -46.85 -4.43 59.83
C GLY A 600 -46.49 -2.99 59.43
N THR A 601 -47.51 -2.24 59.02
CA THR A 601 -47.91 -0.89 59.52
C THR A 601 -46.96 0.34 59.48
N THR A 602 -47.36 1.28 58.60
CA THR A 602 -47.58 2.74 58.79
C THR A 602 -46.45 3.68 59.24
N ALA A 603 -46.09 4.66 58.39
CA ALA A 603 -46.41 6.09 58.57
C ALA A 603 -45.90 6.99 57.41
N ARG A 604 -46.60 8.12 57.22
CA ARG A 604 -46.50 9.17 56.19
C ARG A 604 -45.27 10.09 56.28
N ALA A 605 -44.82 10.61 55.13
CA ALA A 605 -44.54 12.05 54.82
C ALA A 605 -43.87 12.14 53.41
N ALA A 606 -44.49 12.67 52.36
CA ALA A 606 -44.50 14.09 51.91
C ALA A 606 -43.11 14.71 51.57
N VAL A 607 -42.74 14.69 50.27
CA VAL A 607 -42.42 15.81 49.30
C VAL A 607 -41.81 17.12 49.89
N PRO A 608 -40.92 17.94 49.23
CA PRO A 608 -40.63 18.09 47.77
C PRO A 608 -39.17 18.35 47.29
N LEU A 609 -39.05 18.33 45.95
CA LEU A 609 -38.29 19.21 45.01
C LEU A 609 -37.44 20.38 45.55
N ALA A 610 -36.24 20.56 44.96
CA ALA A 610 -35.69 21.77 44.30
C ALA A 610 -34.18 21.56 44.01
N ALA A 611 -33.72 21.55 42.74
CA ALA A 611 -33.24 22.68 41.94
C ALA A 611 -31.79 23.16 42.23
N THR A 612 -30.94 22.99 41.21
CA THR A 612 -29.82 23.85 40.75
C THR A 612 -28.69 24.27 41.70
N ALA A 613 -27.46 23.91 41.34
CA ALA A 613 -26.41 24.82 40.87
C ALA A 613 -25.38 24.04 40.04
#